data_AF-A0A2L0NCN8-F1
#
_entry.id   AF-A0A2L0NCN8-F1
#
_cell.length_a   1.000
_cell.length_b   1.000
_cell.length_c   1.000
_cell.angle_alpha   90.00
_cell.angle_beta   90.00
_cell.angle_gamma   90.00
#
_symmetry.space_group_name_H-M   'P 1'
#
loop_
_entity.id
_entity.type
_entity.pdbx_description
1 polymer ?
#
loop_
_entity_poly.entity_id
_entity_poly.type
_entity_poly.pdbx_seq_one_letter_code
_entity_poly.pdbx_strand_id
1 'polypeptide(L)'
;MEEIWNVVNSLATKLDSHYDRSDEQRWAVQALKLQEEAGEVAEAVIGALGANPRKGHSHDWDDVRKETCDVALSALVMLARMGGDPRRFFEEHLRSVATRDTKDVTRT
;
A
#
# COMPACT_ATOMS: atom_id res chain seq x y z
N MET A 1 5.09 12.39 9.22
CA MET A 1 4.67 12.29 7.80
C MET A 1 5.76 12.71 6.83
N GLU A 2 6.49 13.81 7.06
CA GLU A 2 7.61 14.26 6.20
C GLU A 2 8.57 13.12 5.81
N GLU A 3 9.04 12.37 6.81
CA GLU A 3 9.99 11.26 6.61
C GLU A 3 9.45 10.14 5.72
N ILE A 4 8.18 9.75 5.90
CA ILE A 4 7.51 8.73 5.07
C ILE A 4 7.52 9.18 3.61
N TRP A 5 7.16 10.43 3.34
CA TRP A 5 7.10 10.95 1.97
C TRP A 5 8.49 11.09 1.35
N ASN A 6 9.52 11.39 2.13
CA ASN A 6 10.91 11.36 1.63
C ASN A 6 11.31 9.96 1.16
N VAL A 7 10.98 8.92 1.94
CA VAL A 7 11.24 7.52 1.57
C VAL A 7 10.42 7.12 0.34
N VAL A 8 9.11 7.41 0.34
CA VAL A 8 8.21 7.11 -0.79
C VAL A 8 8.67 7.77 -2.08
N ASN A 9 9.01 9.06 -2.05
CA ASN A 9 9.47 9.79 -3.23
C ASN A 9 10.83 9.26 -3.73
N SER A 10 11.72 8.87 -2.81
CA SER A 10 13.00 8.25 -3.17
C SER A 10 12.80 6.91 -3.89
N LEU A 11 11.90 6.06 -3.37
CA LEU A 11 11.55 4.78 -4.00
C LEU A 11 10.88 4.97 -5.37
N ALA A 12 9.93 5.89 -5.48
CA ALA A 12 9.29 6.24 -6.74
C ALA A 12 10.32 6.68 -7.79
N THR A 13 11.20 7.60 -7.43
CA THR A 13 12.29 8.09 -8.29
C THR A 13 13.20 6.95 -8.74
N LYS A 14 13.57 6.06 -7.82
CA LYS A 14 14.41 4.89 -8.14
C LYS A 14 13.71 3.96 -9.14
N LEU A 15 12.44 3.62 -8.92
CA LEU A 15 11.66 2.76 -9.81
C LEU A 15 11.52 3.36 -11.22
N ASP A 16 11.29 4.66 -11.31
CA ASP A 16 11.18 5.37 -12.59
C ASP A 16 12.53 5.44 -13.33
N SER A 17 13.66 5.36 -12.63
CA SER A 17 14.99 5.35 -13.25
C SER A 17 15.38 4.04 -13.96
N HIS A 18 14.69 2.93 -13.66
CA HIS A 18 15.08 1.61 -14.14
C HIS A 18 14.61 1.30 -15.57
N TYR A 19 13.58 1.99 -16.08
CA TYR A 19 12.96 1.64 -17.37
C TYR A 19 12.42 2.86 -18.10
N ASP A 20 12.64 2.92 -19.41
CA ASP A 20 11.97 3.88 -20.30
C ASP A 20 10.55 3.37 -20.61
N ARG A 21 9.55 3.89 -19.88
CA ARG A 21 8.13 3.54 -19.99
C ARG A 21 7.30 4.80 -20.02
N SER A 22 6.16 4.78 -20.72
CA SER A 22 5.15 5.86 -20.59
C SER A 22 4.60 5.92 -19.17
N ASP A 23 4.00 7.05 -18.80
CA ASP A 23 3.41 7.25 -17.48
C ASP A 23 2.35 6.17 -17.18
N GLU A 24 1.47 5.88 -18.15
CA GLU A 24 0.42 4.86 -18.02
C GLU A 24 1.00 3.46 -17.79
N GLN A 25 2.10 3.12 -18.47
CA GLN A 25 2.79 1.85 -18.27
C GLN A 25 3.41 1.77 -16.87
N ARG A 26 3.99 2.87 -16.38
CA ARG A 26 4.57 2.94 -15.03
C ARG A 26 3.49 2.77 -13.96
N TRP A 27 2.33 3.41 -14.13
CA TRP A 27 1.19 3.26 -13.22
C TRP A 27 0.58 1.87 -13.27
N ALA A 28 0.41 1.30 -14.47
CA ALA A 28 -0.13 -0.05 -14.64
C ALA A 28 0.74 -1.09 -13.93
N VAL A 29 2.07 -1.03 -14.12
CA VAL A 29 3.00 -1.94 -13.42
C VAL A 29 2.95 -1.74 -11.91
N GLN A 30 2.85 -0.49 -11.42
CA GLN A 30 2.73 -0.24 -9.99
C GLN A 30 1.40 -0.77 -9.40
N ALA A 31 0.31 -0.69 -10.16
CA ALA A 31 -0.98 -1.27 -9.77
C ALA A 31 -0.90 -2.81 -9.67
N LEU A 32 -0.16 -3.46 -10.57
CA LEU A 32 0.10 -4.89 -10.49
C LEU A 32 0.94 -5.24 -9.26
N LYS A 33 1.96 -4.45 -8.92
CA LYS A 33 2.73 -4.65 -7.69
C LYS A 33 1.86 -4.50 -6.44
N LEU A 34 0.95 -3.53 -6.41
CA LEU A 34 -0.01 -3.41 -5.30
C LEU A 34 -0.90 -4.66 -5.15
N GLN A 35 -1.34 -5.26 -6.27
CA GLN A 35 -2.09 -6.52 -6.23
C GLN A 35 -1.23 -7.69 -5.73
N GLU A 36 0.05 -7.74 -6.13
CA GLU A 36 1.02 -8.73 -5.66
C GLU A 36 1.14 -8.70 -4.13
N GLU A 37 1.38 -7.53 -3.52
CA GLU A 37 1.50 -7.43 -2.06
C GLU A 37 0.20 -7.85 -1.34
N ALA A 38 -0.96 -7.53 -1.92
CA ALA A 38 -2.23 -7.97 -1.36
C ALA A 38 -2.39 -9.50 -1.41
N GLY A 39 -1.80 -10.15 -2.41
CA GLY A 39 -1.68 -11.61 -2.49
C GLY A 39 -0.74 -12.17 -1.42
N GLU A 40 0.37 -11.50 -1.13
CA GLU A 40 1.31 -11.88 -0.07
C GLU A 40 0.66 -11.78 1.32
N VAL A 41 -0.13 -10.73 1.59
CA VAL A 41 -0.97 -10.66 2.80
C VAL A 41 -1.90 -11.88 2.90
N ALA A 42 -2.55 -12.26 1.79
CA ALA A 42 -3.44 -13.41 1.79
C ALA A 42 -2.68 -14.73 2.06
N GLU A 43 -1.50 -14.91 1.47
CA GLU A 43 -0.64 -16.06 1.75
C GLU A 43 -0.19 -16.10 3.22
N ALA A 44 0.23 -14.96 3.78
CA ALA A 44 0.63 -14.83 5.17
C ALA A 44 -0.52 -15.21 6.11
N VAL A 45 -1.75 -14.73 5.84
CA VAL A 45 -2.95 -15.08 6.63
C VAL A 45 -3.26 -16.57 6.56
N ILE A 46 -3.23 -17.17 5.36
CA ILE A 46 -3.44 -18.62 5.19
C ILE A 46 -2.38 -19.40 5.98
N GLY A 47 -1.13 -18.95 5.95
CA GLY A 47 -0.03 -19.51 6.72
C GLY A 47 -0.22 -19.38 8.23
N ALA A 48 -0.61 -18.21 8.72
CA ALA A 48 -0.84 -17.92 10.14
C ALA A 48 -1.99 -18.76 10.71
N LEU A 49 -3.06 -18.95 9.93
CA LEU A 49 -4.19 -19.80 10.30
C LEU A 49 -3.88 -21.31 10.21
N GLY A 50 -2.76 -21.70 9.60
CA GLY A 50 -2.49 -23.09 9.26
C GLY A 50 -3.51 -23.68 8.28
N ALA A 51 -4.19 -22.82 7.51
CA ALA A 51 -5.35 -23.19 6.70
C ALA A 51 -4.97 -24.00 5.44
N ASN A 52 -3.69 -24.11 5.11
CA ASN A 52 -3.19 -24.98 4.05
C ASN A 52 -2.81 -26.37 4.61
N PRO A 53 -3.61 -27.43 4.35
CA PRO A 53 -3.35 -28.76 4.91
C PRO A 53 -2.02 -29.38 4.49
N ARG A 54 -1.39 -28.89 3.39
CA ARG A 54 -0.09 -29.36 2.91
C ARG A 54 1.11 -28.69 3.60
N LYS A 55 0.93 -27.49 4.19
CA LYS A 55 2.02 -26.69 4.75
C LYS A 55 1.87 -26.41 6.25
N GLY A 56 0.69 -26.56 6.84
CA GLY A 56 0.46 -26.25 8.26
C GLY A 56 0.69 -24.77 8.56
N HIS A 57 1.12 -24.44 9.80
CA HIS A 57 1.49 -23.08 10.18
C HIS A 57 2.84 -22.70 9.59
N SER A 58 2.84 -21.92 8.50
CA SER A 58 4.06 -21.47 7.81
C SER A 58 4.44 -20.02 8.12
N HIS A 59 3.51 -19.24 8.65
CA HIS A 59 3.67 -17.82 8.98
C HIS A 59 3.08 -17.58 10.37
N ASP A 60 3.38 -16.41 10.94
CA ASP A 60 2.67 -15.87 12.09
C ASP A 60 1.94 -14.56 11.74
N TRP A 61 1.29 -13.95 12.72
CA TRP A 61 0.60 -12.68 12.52
C TRP A 61 1.57 -11.49 12.37
N ASP A 62 2.85 -11.64 12.70
CA ASP A 62 3.86 -10.61 12.46
C ASP A 62 4.23 -10.56 11.00
N ASP A 63 4.26 -11.70 10.32
CA ASP A 63 4.39 -11.75 8.86
C ASP A 63 3.22 -11.04 8.17
N VAL A 64 1.97 -11.29 8.61
CA VAL A 64 0.80 -10.56 8.09
C VAL A 64 0.95 -9.04 8.28
N ARG A 65 1.48 -8.60 9.43
CA ARG A 65 1.74 -7.16 9.69
C ARG A 65 2.76 -6.59 8.72
N LYS A 66 3.85 -7.32 8.43
CA LYS A 66 4.88 -6.88 7.47
C LYS A 66 4.28 -6.74 6.07
N GLU A 67 3.58 -7.76 5.58
CA GLU A 67 2.98 -7.70 4.24
C GLU A 67 1.93 -6.59 4.13
N THR A 68 1.21 -6.30 5.21
CA THR A 68 0.27 -5.16 5.26
C THR A 68 1.01 -3.81 5.14
N CYS A 69 2.19 -3.69 5.75
CA CYS A 69 3.04 -2.51 5.56
C CYS A 69 3.53 -2.39 4.12
N ASP A 70 3.86 -3.50 3.45
CA ASP A 70 4.29 -3.51 2.05
C ASP A 70 3.15 -3.10 1.10
N VAL A 71 1.91 -3.54 1.36
CA VAL A 71 0.71 -3.03 0.67
C VAL A 71 0.59 -1.51 0.83
N ALA A 72 0.69 -1.00 2.07
CA ALA A 72 0.56 0.42 2.34
C ALA A 72 1.67 1.24 1.64
N LEU A 73 2.91 0.76 1.69
CA LEU A 73 4.04 1.40 1.02
C LEU A 73 3.85 1.40 -0.50
N SER A 74 3.46 0.26 -1.09
CA SER A 74 3.20 0.12 -2.52
C SER A 74 2.09 1.05 -3.00
N ALA A 75 1.04 1.26 -2.20
CA ALA A 75 -0.02 2.21 -2.50
C ALA A 75 0.47 3.68 -2.47
N LEU A 76 1.27 4.06 -1.47
CA LEU A 76 1.84 5.40 -1.37
C LEU A 76 2.83 5.69 -2.50
N VAL A 77 3.65 4.71 -2.88
CA VAL A 77 4.56 4.80 -4.04
C VAL A 77 3.76 4.96 -5.33
N MET A 78 2.65 4.23 -5.51
CA MET A 78 1.75 4.44 -6.65
C MET A 78 1.23 5.87 -6.72
N LEU A 79 0.74 6.40 -5.60
CA LEU A 79 0.24 7.77 -5.53
C LEU A 79 1.34 8.78 -5.90
N ALA A 80 2.58 8.58 -5.42
CA ALA A 80 3.70 9.44 -5.77
C ALA A 80 4.07 9.39 -7.26
N ARG A 81 4.06 8.19 -7.87
CA ARG A 81 4.36 8.01 -9.31
C ARG A 81 3.30 8.58 -10.24
N MET A 82 2.08 8.79 -9.75
CA MET A 82 1.01 9.48 -10.49
C MET A 82 1.21 11.02 -10.55
N GLY A 83 2.19 11.55 -9.81
CA GLY A 83 2.59 12.95 -9.87
C GLY A 83 1.75 13.90 -9.01
N GLY A 84 1.98 15.21 -9.19
CA GLY A 84 1.37 16.25 -8.36
C GLY A 84 1.99 16.36 -6.97
N ASP A 85 1.19 16.72 -5.97
CA ASP A 85 1.56 16.73 -4.55
C ASP A 85 0.86 15.55 -3.84
N PRO A 86 1.47 14.35 -3.82
CA PRO A 86 0.83 13.13 -3.32
C PRO A 86 0.57 13.20 -1.81
N ARG A 87 1.44 13.91 -1.07
CA ARG A 87 1.28 14.14 0.36
C ARG A 87 0.02 14.94 0.63
N ARG A 88 -0.09 16.10 0.00
CA ARG A 88 -1.25 16.97 0.18
C ARG A 88 -2.53 16.26 -0.22
N PHE A 89 -2.52 15.55 -1.34
CA PHE A 89 -3.68 14.78 -1.81
C PHE A 89 -4.12 13.73 -0.77
N PHE A 90 -3.19 12.94 -0.25
CA PHE A 90 -3.50 11.93 0.76
C PHE A 90 -4.00 12.55 2.07
N GLU A 91 -3.37 13.61 2.56
CA GLU A 91 -3.80 14.30 3.78
C GLU A 91 -5.19 14.93 3.64
N GLU A 92 -5.51 15.52 2.48
CA GLU A 92 -6.84 16.05 2.18
C GLU A 92 -7.89 14.93 2.13
N HIS A 93 -7.56 13.79 1.51
CA HIS A 93 -8.43 12.63 1.49
C HIS A 93 -8.70 12.08 2.89
N LEU A 94 -7.67 11.94 3.73
CA LEU A 94 -7.81 11.51 5.12
C LEU A 94 -8.71 12.45 5.94
N ARG A 95 -8.54 13.77 5.80
CA ARG A 95 -9.42 14.75 6.47
C ARG A 95 -10.87 14.60 6.01
N SER A 96 -11.10 14.39 4.72
CA SER A 96 -12.44 14.16 4.16
C SER A 96 -13.10 12.92 4.77
N VAL A 97 -12.40 11.78 4.83
CA VAL A 97 -12.91 10.55 5.46
C VAL A 97 -13.20 10.77 6.95
N ALA A 98 -12.26 11.35 7.70
CA ALA A 98 -12.44 11.62 9.13
C ALA A 98 -13.68 12.49 9.41
N THR A 99 -13.96 13.49 8.57
CA THR A 99 -15.16 14.33 8.72
C THR A 99 -16.48 13.64 8.37
N ARG A 100 -16.45 12.55 7.61
CA ARG A 100 -17.64 11.73 7.29
C ARG A 100 -17.93 10.76 8.43
N ASP A 101 -16.91 10.05 8.89
CA ASP A 101 -17.07 9.00 9.90
C ASP A 101 -17.36 9.58 11.30
N THR A 102 -16.85 10.77 11.62
CA THR A 102 -17.17 11.44 12.90
C THR A 102 -18.58 12.03 12.97
N LYS A 103 -19.26 12.24 11.83
CA LYS A 103 -20.66 12.72 11.80
C LYS A 103 -21.67 11.61 12.10
N ASP A 104 -21.32 10.34 11.86
CA ASP A 104 -22.21 9.20 12.12
C ASP A 104 -22.24 8.78 13.60
N VAL A 105 -21.17 9.03 14.36
CA VAL A 105 -21.10 8.69 15.79
C VAL A 105 -21.98 9.62 16.66
N THR A 106 -22.36 10.80 16.17
CA THR A 106 -23.15 11.78 16.94
C THR A 106 -24.66 11.68 16.67
N ARG A 107 -25.11 10.62 15.99
CA ARG A 107 -26.51 10.44 15.55
C ARG A 107 -27.22 9.22 16.15
N THR A 108 -26.69 8.67 17.25
CA THR A 108 -27.34 7.63 18.08
C THR A 108 -27.64 8.19 19.46
#